data_AF-A0A351MME7-F1
#
_entry.id   AF-A0A351MME7-F1
#
_cell.length_a   1.000
_cell.length_b   1.000
_cell.length_c   1.000
_cell.angle_alpha   90.00
_cell.angle_beta   90.00
_cell.angle_gamma   90.00
#
_symmetry.space_group_name_H-M   'P 1'
#
loop_
_entity.id
_entity.type
_entity.pdbx_description
1 polymer ?
#
loop_
_entity_poly.entity_id
_entity_poly.type
_entity_poly.pdbx_seq_one_letter_code
_entity_poly.pdbx_strand_id
1 'polypeptide(L)'
;MGSVESPWNRGVGPMSRRIDGWAVAGLLVVMLGLSGCRPTAAQRPDQPVPAAAVDTAPMVAPQPASGALGALETSLAGVYEKLNKSVVNINVVADMARRGVVPELDEEGAGSPAIPPALRDYIPEGIWPGPGRGRVPRDMPPPRRFGSGSGFVWDTKGHIVTNNHVVGGASRITVTFADGTQVTATPVGADPDSDLAVVKVDLPADQLFPVTLADSTQVKPGALSIALGNPFGLDGSMTVGFISAVGRVVPTDPEAGPDARYTIPDVLQTDAPINPGNSGGVLADGQGNVIGVPTQIVSSVGTSAGIGFAVPSAIVSKVVPALISTGRYEHAYLGIKGGSLVPELAKAMKLPENTRGALVGEIMPDSPSDKAGLRGSDRETEIDGEKVNVGGDVIIALEDQPLRSFDDLVTELARHGVIGQPLKLTILRDGKQQDVTVDLAARPSNTPASAPATPDAEPVLGPAGGMTLGIAGLDLTADLAEAAGLPKDLKGILVTAIEAGSPADKAGFRGGDRSADADLLKRLPEGPDAAAQLQAVRLGGDVITAFNGEPVTTLAELRAKLAKVTVGSTVKVTVLRAGEKMDLEVVFPNT
;
A
#
# COMPACT_ATOMS: atom_id res chain seq x y z
N MET A 1 -55.32 -34.43 -2.82
CA MET A 1 -54.78 -35.56 -2.02
C MET A 1 -53.59 -36.12 -2.78
N GLY A 2 -52.43 -36.34 -2.13
CA GLY A 2 -51.17 -36.65 -2.83
C GLY A 2 -50.57 -35.41 -3.51
N SER A 3 -49.41 -34.83 -3.17
CA SER A 3 -48.35 -35.08 -2.16
C SER A 3 -47.42 -36.30 -2.34
N VAL A 4 -46.10 -36.00 -2.28
CA VAL A 4 -44.94 -36.87 -2.00
C VAL A 4 -44.26 -37.61 -3.19
N GLU A 5 -43.20 -36.97 -3.70
CA GLU A 5 -41.82 -37.46 -3.94
C GLU A 5 -41.46 -38.66 -4.85
N SER A 6 -40.19 -38.67 -5.25
CA SER A 6 -39.53 -39.56 -6.21
C SER A 6 -38.83 -40.79 -5.59
N PRO A 7 -38.85 -41.98 -6.23
CA PRO A 7 -38.12 -43.18 -5.79
C PRO A 7 -36.72 -43.39 -6.43
N TRP A 8 -35.98 -44.40 -5.93
CA TRP A 8 -34.66 -44.94 -6.36
C TRP A 8 -33.41 -44.08 -6.01
N ASN A 9 -32.53 -44.40 -5.05
CA ASN A 9 -32.40 -45.43 -3.99
C ASN A 9 -31.73 -46.83 -4.31
N ARG A 10 -30.70 -47.17 -3.49
CA ARG A 10 -29.87 -48.42 -3.36
C ARG A 10 -28.83 -48.69 -4.48
N GLY A 11 -27.64 -49.27 -4.25
CA GLY A 11 -26.92 -49.80 -3.06
C GLY A 11 -25.54 -50.38 -3.50
N VAL A 12 -24.70 -51.17 -2.79
CA VAL A 12 -24.61 -51.78 -1.42
C VAL A 12 -23.10 -52.11 -1.12
N GLY A 13 -22.67 -52.36 0.13
CA GLY A 13 -21.35 -52.98 0.47
C GLY A 13 -21.34 -54.54 0.35
N PRO A 14 -20.46 -55.34 1.04
CA PRO A 14 -19.43 -55.00 2.06
C PRO A 14 -18.10 -55.85 2.09
N MET A 15 -17.26 -55.61 3.13
CA MET A 15 -16.43 -56.58 3.91
C MET A 15 -14.97 -57.05 3.55
N SER A 16 -14.19 -57.23 4.66
CA SER A 16 -12.99 -58.10 4.88
C SER A 16 -11.57 -57.52 4.62
N ARG A 17 -10.47 -57.93 5.30
CA ARG A 17 -10.23 -58.60 6.62
C ARG A 17 -8.71 -58.55 7.02
N ARG A 18 -8.37 -58.11 8.25
CA ARG A 18 -7.06 -58.33 8.96
C ARG A 18 -5.81 -57.73 8.25
N ILE A 19 -4.60 -57.61 8.81
CA ILE A 19 -3.87 -58.31 9.91
C ILE A 19 -3.24 -57.30 10.91
N ASP A 20 -2.88 -57.80 12.08
CA ASP A 20 -2.16 -57.21 13.21
C ASP A 20 -0.76 -56.67 12.80
N GLY A 21 -0.04 -55.80 13.51
CA GLY A 21 -0.12 -55.34 14.91
C GLY A 21 1.21 -55.65 15.64
N TRP A 22 1.66 -54.79 16.58
CA TRP A 22 2.55 -55.03 17.74
C TRP A 22 3.11 -53.69 18.25
N ALA A 23 2.78 -53.32 19.49
CA ALA A 23 3.41 -52.21 20.22
C ALA A 23 3.42 -52.57 21.71
N VAL A 24 4.53 -52.32 22.40
CA VAL A 24 4.72 -52.69 23.82
C VAL A 24 4.80 -51.44 24.68
N ALA A 25 3.99 -51.38 25.73
CA ALA A 25 3.96 -50.27 26.68
C ALA A 25 4.94 -50.47 27.84
N GLY A 26 5.57 -49.39 28.30
CA GLY A 26 6.38 -49.33 29.52
C GLY A 26 5.68 -48.48 30.59
N LEU A 27 5.57 -49.00 31.82
CA LEU A 27 4.94 -48.33 32.95
C LEU A 27 5.94 -47.44 33.71
N LEU A 28 5.49 -46.33 34.31
CA LEU A 28 6.28 -45.56 35.28
C LEU A 28 5.42 -45.21 36.50
N VAL A 29 6.01 -45.34 37.69
CA VAL A 29 5.31 -45.40 38.98
C VAL A 29 5.31 -44.05 39.70
N VAL A 30 4.16 -43.67 40.28
CA VAL A 30 4.04 -42.54 41.21
C VAL A 30 4.27 -43.02 42.64
N MET A 31 5.13 -42.33 43.39
CA MET A 31 5.21 -42.46 44.85
C MET A 31 4.78 -41.15 45.53
N LEU A 32 3.86 -41.27 46.50
CA LEU A 32 3.39 -40.17 47.35
C LEU A 32 4.14 -40.20 48.70
N GLY A 33 5.01 -39.23 48.94
CA GLY A 33 5.68 -39.04 50.22
C GLY A 33 4.89 -38.12 51.16
N LEU A 34 4.25 -38.68 52.18
CA LEU A 34 3.56 -37.89 53.22
C LEU A 34 4.56 -37.27 54.19
N SER A 35 4.59 -35.94 54.29
CA SER A 35 5.40 -35.19 55.27
C SER A 35 4.51 -34.56 56.34
N GLY A 36 4.81 -34.82 57.62
CA GLY A 36 4.05 -34.31 58.77
C GLY A 36 4.56 -32.96 59.27
N CYS A 37 3.66 -32.14 59.81
CA CYS A 37 3.97 -30.79 60.30
C CYS A 37 4.75 -30.79 61.64
N ARG A 38 5.71 -29.87 61.77
CA ARG A 38 6.20 -29.33 63.06
C ARG A 38 6.45 -27.82 62.92
N PRO A 39 6.30 -27.03 64.01
CA PRO A 39 6.28 -25.57 63.94
C PRO A 39 7.68 -24.92 63.87
N THR A 40 7.65 -23.64 63.49
CA THR A 40 8.75 -22.70 63.29
C THR A 40 9.83 -22.64 64.37
N ALA A 41 11.08 -22.50 63.93
CA ALA A 41 12.14 -21.79 64.65
C ALA A 41 12.64 -20.64 63.75
N ALA A 42 12.86 -19.45 64.31
CA ALA A 42 13.27 -18.28 63.54
C ALA A 42 14.78 -18.25 63.25
N GLN A 43 15.16 -17.86 62.04
CA GLN A 43 16.55 -17.54 61.68
C GLN A 43 16.70 -16.06 61.30
N ARG A 44 17.93 -15.55 61.43
CA ARG A 44 18.27 -14.12 61.36
C ARG A 44 18.36 -13.59 59.92
N PRO A 45 18.24 -12.27 59.70
CA PRO A 45 18.62 -11.65 58.44
C PRO A 45 20.14 -11.70 58.16
N ASP A 46 20.48 -11.33 56.93
CA ASP A 46 21.79 -10.93 56.42
C ASP A 46 22.92 -11.99 56.34
N GLN A 47 22.90 -12.73 55.24
CA GLN A 47 24.12 -13.11 54.50
C GLN A 47 23.95 -12.67 53.04
N PRO A 48 24.87 -11.86 52.47
CA PRO A 48 24.85 -11.58 51.03
C PRO A 48 25.10 -12.85 50.23
N VAL A 49 24.22 -13.17 49.28
CA VAL A 49 24.48 -14.23 48.31
C VAL A 49 25.61 -13.73 47.40
N PRO A 50 26.73 -14.47 47.24
CA PRO A 50 27.78 -14.07 46.32
C PRO A 50 27.22 -14.07 44.89
N ALA A 51 27.42 -12.97 44.16
CA ALA A 51 26.99 -12.88 42.77
C ALA A 51 27.68 -13.96 41.95
N ALA A 52 26.92 -14.92 41.44
CA ALA A 52 27.43 -15.87 40.47
C ALA A 52 27.84 -15.10 39.22
N ALA A 53 29.09 -15.27 38.77
CA ALA A 53 29.53 -14.73 37.50
C ALA A 53 28.68 -15.36 36.40
N VAL A 54 27.91 -14.53 35.68
CA VAL A 54 27.17 -14.98 34.50
C VAL A 54 28.20 -15.23 33.41
N ASP A 55 28.42 -16.50 33.07
CA ASP A 55 29.39 -16.92 32.07
C ASP A 55 28.86 -16.53 30.67
N THR A 56 29.19 -15.33 30.22
CA THR A 56 28.70 -14.77 28.97
C THR A 56 29.34 -15.49 27.79
N ALA A 57 28.53 -16.19 27.00
CA ALA A 57 29.00 -16.89 25.81
C ALA A 57 29.81 -15.95 24.89
N PRO A 58 30.99 -16.37 24.41
CA PRO A 58 31.88 -15.50 23.66
C PRO A 58 31.26 -15.12 22.31
N MET A 59 31.00 -13.83 22.12
CA MET A 59 30.54 -13.29 20.85
C MET A 59 31.69 -13.29 19.84
N VAL A 60 31.50 -13.96 18.70
CA VAL A 60 32.43 -13.95 17.57
C VAL A 60 31.79 -13.14 16.44
N ALA A 61 32.55 -12.23 15.83
CA ALA A 61 32.07 -11.46 14.69
C ALA A 61 31.75 -12.40 13.50
N PRO A 62 30.63 -12.19 12.78
CA PRO A 62 30.29 -13.01 11.63
C PRO A 62 31.41 -12.95 10.59
N GLN A 63 31.89 -14.12 10.16
CA GLN A 63 32.76 -14.25 9.01
C GLN A 63 31.89 -14.44 7.76
N PRO A 64 32.23 -13.84 6.60
CA PRO A 64 31.53 -14.12 5.35
C PRO A 64 31.68 -15.60 4.98
N ALA A 65 30.70 -16.13 4.25
CA ALA A 65 30.72 -17.51 3.81
C ALA A 65 31.91 -17.81 2.88
N SER A 66 32.35 -19.05 2.79
CA SER A 66 33.44 -19.43 1.88
C SER A 66 32.94 -19.70 0.45
N GLY A 67 33.74 -19.30 -0.54
CA GLY A 67 33.44 -19.55 -1.96
C GLY A 67 32.33 -18.65 -2.52
N ALA A 68 31.44 -19.23 -3.33
CA ALA A 68 30.45 -18.48 -4.11
C ALA A 68 29.44 -17.69 -3.25
N LEU A 69 29.11 -18.18 -2.05
CA LEU A 69 28.22 -17.48 -1.12
C LEU A 69 28.86 -16.20 -0.58
N GLY A 70 30.12 -16.26 -0.12
CA GLY A 70 30.84 -15.06 0.33
C GLY A 70 31.08 -14.05 -0.78
N ALA A 71 31.27 -14.52 -2.03
CA ALA A 71 31.36 -13.63 -3.18
C ALA A 71 30.04 -12.87 -3.43
N LEU A 72 28.89 -13.53 -3.26
CA LEU A 72 27.57 -12.90 -3.35
C LEU A 72 27.33 -11.94 -2.18
N GLU A 73 27.60 -12.35 -0.95
CA GLU A 73 27.50 -11.50 0.26
C GLU A 73 28.34 -10.22 0.11
N THR A 74 29.59 -10.36 -0.32
CA THR A 74 30.51 -9.22 -0.58
C THR A 74 29.98 -8.33 -1.70
N SER A 75 29.41 -8.91 -2.76
CA SER A 75 28.84 -8.13 -3.88
C SER A 75 27.60 -7.34 -3.46
N LEU A 76 26.71 -7.92 -2.65
CA LEU A 76 25.51 -7.24 -2.16
C LEU A 76 25.86 -6.13 -1.16
N ALA A 77 26.84 -6.36 -0.28
CA ALA A 77 27.38 -5.31 0.59
C ALA A 77 27.99 -4.15 -0.21
N GLY A 78 28.76 -4.44 -1.27
CA GLY A 78 29.31 -3.42 -2.16
C GLY A 78 28.25 -2.61 -2.91
N VAL A 79 27.12 -3.24 -3.31
CA VAL A 79 25.98 -2.53 -3.90
C VAL A 79 25.28 -1.64 -2.87
N TYR A 80 25.11 -2.11 -1.63
CA TYR A 80 24.59 -1.30 -0.53
C TYR A 80 25.47 -0.07 -0.26
N GLU A 81 26.78 -0.23 -0.07
CA GLU A 81 27.71 0.87 0.18
C GLU A 81 27.76 1.89 -0.98
N LYS A 82 27.61 1.43 -2.22
CA LYS A 82 27.50 2.28 -3.43
C LYS A 82 26.23 3.13 -3.40
N LEU A 83 25.07 2.53 -3.15
CA LEU A 83 23.77 3.17 -3.31
C LEU A 83 23.26 3.90 -2.06
N ASN A 84 23.63 3.50 -0.84
CA ASN A 84 23.15 4.13 0.39
C ASN A 84 23.52 5.62 0.49
N LYS A 85 24.63 6.05 -0.13
CA LYS A 85 25.02 7.47 -0.23
C LYS A 85 24.17 8.27 -1.22
N SER A 86 23.49 7.59 -2.14
CA SER A 86 22.60 8.15 -3.15
C SER A 86 21.14 8.15 -2.72
N VAL A 87 20.73 7.22 -1.85
CA VAL A 87 19.35 7.06 -1.38
C VAL A 87 19.11 7.90 -0.12
N VAL A 88 17.96 8.56 -0.06
CA VAL A 88 17.58 9.49 1.01
C VAL A 88 16.21 9.14 1.56
N ASN A 89 15.99 9.41 2.85
CA ASN A 89 14.65 9.38 3.44
C ASN A 89 13.93 10.69 3.13
N ILE A 90 12.63 10.65 2.82
CA ILE A 90 11.80 11.82 2.61
C ILE A 90 10.67 11.80 3.63
N ASN A 91 10.54 12.85 4.44
CA ASN A 91 9.42 13.06 5.35
C ASN A 91 8.60 14.27 4.88
N VAL A 92 7.28 14.11 4.84
CA VAL A 92 6.36 15.16 4.42
C VAL A 92 5.38 15.52 5.53
N VAL A 93 5.00 16.79 5.56
CA VAL A 93 3.87 17.30 6.32
C VAL A 93 2.84 17.80 5.32
N ALA A 94 1.59 17.40 5.48
CA ALA A 94 0.45 17.95 4.75
C ALA A 94 -0.54 18.56 5.76
N ASP A 95 -0.88 19.84 5.58
CA ASP A 95 -1.93 20.51 6.36
C ASP A 95 -3.29 20.13 5.75
N MET A 96 -4.15 19.40 6.48
CA MET A 96 -5.46 19.03 5.94
C MET A 96 -6.40 20.23 5.81
N ALA A 97 -7.09 20.33 4.69
CA ALA A 97 -8.20 21.25 4.52
C ALA A 97 -9.27 21.00 5.60
N ARG A 98 -9.73 22.06 6.26
CA ARG A 98 -10.85 21.97 7.21
C ARG A 98 -12.14 21.77 6.42
N ARG A 99 -12.67 20.54 6.40
CA ARG A 99 -13.96 20.23 5.79
C ARG A 99 -15.06 21.10 6.41
N GLY A 100 -15.50 22.12 5.68
CA GLY A 100 -16.49 23.10 6.11
C GLY A 100 -17.91 22.55 6.11
N VAL A 101 -18.15 21.36 6.68
CA VAL A 101 -19.48 20.76 6.76
C VAL A 101 -20.25 21.34 7.94
N VAL A 102 -20.59 22.62 7.81
CA VAL A 102 -21.89 23.07 8.26
C VAL A 102 -22.79 22.89 7.04
N PRO A 103 -23.85 22.07 7.08
CA PRO A 103 -24.91 22.20 6.09
C PRO A 103 -25.40 23.65 6.14
N GLU A 104 -25.45 24.32 4.99
CA GLU A 104 -26.19 25.56 4.89
C GLU A 104 -27.66 25.18 5.07
N LEU A 105 -28.19 25.46 6.26
CA LEU A 105 -29.57 25.18 6.59
C LEU A 105 -30.41 26.32 6.03
N ASP A 106 -31.04 26.07 4.89
CA ASP A 106 -32.13 26.86 4.32
C ASP A 106 -33.05 27.34 5.47
N GLU A 107 -33.40 28.63 5.52
CA GLU A 107 -34.11 29.21 6.70
C GLU A 107 -35.55 28.69 6.91
N GLU A 108 -36.03 27.73 6.11
CA GLU A 108 -37.39 27.19 6.15
C GLU A 108 -37.49 25.77 6.73
N GLY A 109 -37.42 25.67 8.07
CA GLY A 109 -38.34 24.77 8.79
C GLY A 109 -37.87 23.36 9.18
N ALA A 110 -36.73 23.22 9.87
CA ALA A 110 -36.41 22.01 10.64
C ALA A 110 -36.12 22.35 12.13
N GLY A 111 -37.08 22.06 13.02
CA GLY A 111 -36.92 22.28 14.46
C GLY A 111 -36.03 21.24 15.14
N SER A 112 -35.10 21.67 15.98
CA SER A 112 -34.28 20.78 16.81
C SER A 112 -35.15 19.84 17.67
N PRO A 113 -34.76 18.57 17.87
CA PRO A 113 -35.55 17.62 18.66
C PRO A 113 -35.70 18.10 20.11
N ALA A 114 -36.94 18.32 20.53
CA ALA A 114 -37.24 18.78 21.88
C ALA A 114 -37.03 17.67 22.92
N ILE A 115 -36.50 18.03 24.09
CA ILE A 115 -36.30 17.11 25.21
C ILE A 115 -37.67 16.54 25.64
N PRO A 116 -37.83 15.20 25.76
CA PRO A 116 -39.06 14.59 26.27
C PRO A 116 -39.43 15.16 27.66
N PRO A 117 -40.70 15.54 27.92
CA PRO A 117 -41.08 16.25 29.15
C PRO A 117 -40.62 15.59 30.45
N ALA A 118 -40.58 14.25 30.50
CA ALA A 118 -40.16 13.47 31.67
C ALA A 118 -38.67 13.61 32.06
N LEU A 119 -37.81 14.17 31.18
CA LEU A 119 -36.38 14.38 31.45
C LEU A 119 -36.04 15.81 31.89
N ARG A 120 -37.02 16.72 31.87
CA ARG A 120 -36.79 18.17 32.07
C ARG A 120 -36.30 18.52 33.48
N ASP A 121 -36.78 17.82 34.49
CA ASP A 121 -36.50 18.11 35.90
C ASP A 121 -35.23 17.40 36.43
N TYR A 122 -34.56 16.60 35.59
CA TYR A 122 -33.39 15.80 35.93
C TYR A 122 -32.06 16.34 35.35
N ILE A 123 -32.09 17.44 34.61
CA ILE A 123 -30.91 18.06 33.99
C ILE A 123 -30.53 19.33 34.77
N PRO A 124 -29.37 19.38 35.45
CA PRO A 124 -28.86 20.60 36.08
C PRO A 124 -28.65 21.75 35.08
N GLU A 125 -29.06 22.95 35.48
CA GLU A 125 -28.75 24.22 34.81
C GLU A 125 -27.24 24.30 34.50
N GLY A 126 -26.90 24.44 33.21
CA GLY A 126 -25.52 24.57 32.73
C GLY A 126 -24.93 23.34 32.01
N ILE A 127 -25.58 22.17 32.02
CA ILE A 127 -25.04 20.97 31.33
C ILE A 127 -25.43 20.89 29.84
N TRP A 128 -26.56 21.49 29.44
CA TRP A 128 -26.98 21.49 28.03
C TRP A 128 -26.40 22.68 27.24
N PRO A 129 -25.66 22.46 26.14
CA PRO A 129 -25.21 23.55 25.28
C PRO A 129 -26.39 24.13 24.48
N GLY A 130 -26.84 25.33 24.88
CA GLY A 130 -27.86 26.06 24.13
C GLY A 130 -27.44 26.38 22.69
N PRO A 131 -28.38 26.52 21.74
CA PRO A 131 -28.07 26.77 20.35
C PRO A 131 -27.27 28.06 20.17
N GLY A 132 -26.08 27.97 19.55
CA GLY A 132 -25.32 29.14 19.07
C GLY A 132 -23.95 29.42 19.69
N ARG A 133 -23.38 28.58 20.59
CA ARG A 133 -22.01 28.77 21.11
C ARG A 133 -21.08 27.56 20.99
N GLY A 134 -20.94 27.07 19.76
CA GLY A 134 -19.96 26.05 19.35
C GLY A 134 -18.93 26.54 18.33
N ARG A 135 -18.50 27.81 18.39
CA ARG A 135 -17.43 28.30 17.50
C ARG A 135 -16.10 27.65 17.88
N VAL A 136 -15.67 26.66 17.11
CA VAL A 136 -14.28 26.19 17.12
C VAL A 136 -13.35 27.41 16.92
N PRO A 137 -12.33 27.63 17.77
CA PRO A 137 -11.44 28.78 17.61
C PRO A 137 -10.82 28.79 16.21
N ARG A 138 -11.04 29.88 15.46
CA ARG A 138 -10.55 30.00 14.07
C ARG A 138 -9.03 29.83 13.99
N ASP A 139 -8.36 30.26 15.04
CA ASP A 139 -6.92 30.49 15.15
C ASP A 139 -6.10 29.24 15.55
N MET A 140 -6.76 28.12 15.84
CA MET A 140 -6.05 26.84 15.96
C MET A 140 -5.51 26.42 14.57
N PRO A 141 -4.34 25.76 14.45
CA PRO A 141 -3.84 25.27 13.15
C PRO A 141 -4.79 24.23 12.49
N PRO A 142 -4.69 24.02 11.16
CA PRO A 142 -5.25 22.83 10.53
C PRO A 142 -4.58 21.55 11.08
N PRO A 143 -5.32 20.42 11.16
CA PRO A 143 -4.72 19.15 11.57
C PRO A 143 -3.75 18.65 10.50
N ARG A 144 -2.56 18.21 10.93
CA ARG A 144 -1.47 17.78 10.04
C ARG A 144 -1.42 16.28 9.88
N ARG A 145 -1.34 15.80 8.64
CA ARG A 145 -0.87 14.45 8.32
C ARG A 145 0.65 14.47 8.15
N PHE A 146 1.27 13.35 8.46
CA PHE A 146 2.69 13.09 8.23
C PHE A 146 2.80 11.89 7.28
N GLY A 147 3.72 11.95 6.32
CA GLY A 147 4.07 10.84 5.43
C GLY A 147 5.58 10.62 5.43
N SER A 148 6.02 9.41 5.08
CA SER A 148 7.43 9.09 4.89
C SER A 148 7.60 8.17 3.69
N GLY A 149 8.70 8.34 2.96
CA GLY A 149 9.09 7.55 1.80
C GLY A 149 10.59 7.64 1.59
N SER A 150 11.05 7.19 0.43
CA SER A 150 12.43 7.33 -0.02
C SER A 150 12.54 8.26 -1.23
N GLY A 151 13.76 8.70 -1.50
CA GLY A 151 14.17 9.34 -2.75
C GLY A 151 15.59 8.91 -3.12
N PHE A 152 16.10 9.42 -4.24
CA PHE A 152 17.52 9.29 -4.57
C PHE A 152 18.06 10.51 -5.31
N VAL A 153 19.35 10.77 -5.15
CA VAL A 153 20.08 11.86 -5.81
C VAL A 153 20.16 11.59 -7.31
N TRP A 154 19.64 12.53 -8.09
CA TRP A 154 19.67 12.51 -9.56
C TRP A 154 20.88 13.24 -10.14
N ASP A 155 21.27 14.38 -9.55
CA ASP A 155 22.44 15.14 -9.98
C ASP A 155 23.13 15.91 -8.84
N THR A 156 24.35 16.35 -9.10
CA THR A 156 25.15 17.19 -8.19
C THR A 156 24.65 18.65 -8.11
N LYS A 157 23.49 18.97 -8.68
CA LYS A 157 22.80 20.26 -8.46
C LYS A 157 21.79 20.16 -7.31
N GLY A 158 21.49 18.96 -6.83
CA GLY A 158 20.60 18.71 -5.70
C GLY A 158 19.18 18.31 -6.10
N HIS A 159 18.96 17.82 -7.31
CA HIS A 159 17.68 17.20 -7.66
C HIS A 159 17.58 15.81 -7.03
N ILE A 160 16.49 15.56 -6.31
CA ILE A 160 16.11 14.28 -5.72
C ILE A 160 14.87 13.78 -6.45
N VAL A 161 14.91 12.53 -6.93
CA VAL A 161 13.75 11.83 -7.52
C VAL A 161 13.06 11.01 -6.43
N THR A 162 11.73 10.94 -6.50
CA THR A 162 10.87 10.13 -5.63
C THR A 162 9.54 9.85 -6.36
N ASN A 163 8.58 9.18 -5.72
CA ASN A 163 7.23 9.03 -6.28
C ASN A 163 6.37 10.28 -6.07
N ASN A 164 5.39 10.48 -6.94
CA ASN A 164 4.39 11.53 -6.79
C ASN A 164 3.57 11.34 -5.50
N HIS A 165 3.14 10.12 -5.18
CA HIS A 165 2.36 9.85 -3.96
C HIS A 165 3.12 10.14 -2.65
N VAL A 166 4.45 10.19 -2.66
CA VAL A 166 5.27 10.51 -1.46
C VAL A 166 5.26 12.01 -1.15
N VAL A 167 5.10 12.88 -2.16
CA VAL A 167 5.21 14.35 -2.01
C VAL A 167 3.95 15.13 -2.42
N GLY A 168 2.95 14.48 -2.99
CA GLY A 168 1.68 15.09 -3.38
C GLY A 168 0.96 15.74 -2.21
N GLY A 169 0.61 17.03 -2.35
CA GLY A 169 -0.08 17.80 -1.30
C GLY A 169 0.78 18.18 -0.08
N ALA A 170 2.09 17.91 -0.09
CA ALA A 170 2.97 18.26 1.01
C ALA A 170 3.16 19.79 1.14
N SER A 171 2.85 20.36 2.30
CA SER A 171 3.13 21.77 2.65
C SER A 171 4.56 21.97 3.16
N ARG A 172 5.24 20.90 3.57
CA ARG A 172 6.70 20.88 3.85
C ARG A 172 7.29 19.51 3.53
N ILE A 173 8.45 19.51 2.89
CA ILE A 173 9.24 18.31 2.56
C ILE A 173 10.61 18.43 3.26
N THR A 174 11.00 17.42 4.02
CA THR A 174 12.34 17.27 4.62
C THR A 174 13.01 16.03 4.05
N VAL A 175 14.25 16.17 3.58
CA VAL A 175 15.08 15.09 3.07
C VAL A 175 16.19 14.81 4.09
N THR A 176 16.38 13.54 4.44
CA THR A 176 17.44 13.06 5.34
C THR A 176 18.38 12.14 4.58
N PHE A 177 19.67 12.47 4.58
CA PHE A 177 20.73 11.68 3.95
C PHE A 177 21.25 10.58 4.89
N ALA A 178 21.97 9.60 4.34
CA ALA A 178 22.48 8.45 5.09
C ALA A 178 23.60 8.77 6.11
N ASP A 179 24.12 9.99 6.11
CA ASP A 179 25.01 10.53 7.16
C ASP A 179 24.23 11.21 8.31
N GLY A 180 22.89 11.28 8.23
CA GLY A 180 22.01 12.00 9.14
C GLY A 180 21.78 13.48 8.78
N THR A 181 22.37 14.00 7.69
CA THR A 181 22.17 15.38 7.25
C THR A 181 20.71 15.60 6.84
N GLN A 182 20.04 16.58 7.48
CA GLN A 182 18.65 16.93 7.20
C GLN A 182 18.52 18.30 6.55
N VAL A 183 17.77 18.38 5.45
CA VAL A 183 17.52 19.61 4.70
C VAL A 183 16.05 19.72 4.28
N THR A 184 15.52 20.95 4.22
CA THR A 184 14.21 21.20 3.62
C THR A 184 14.36 21.17 2.10
N ALA A 185 13.41 20.52 1.40
CA ALA A 185 13.37 20.48 -0.06
C ALA A 185 12.18 21.28 -0.62
N THR A 186 12.34 21.83 -1.81
CA THR A 186 11.26 22.47 -2.58
C THR A 186 10.78 21.56 -3.72
N PRO A 187 9.47 21.50 -4.02
CA PRO A 187 9.00 20.85 -5.24
C PRO A 187 9.58 21.49 -6.50
N VAL A 188 9.95 20.68 -7.48
CA VAL A 188 10.43 21.12 -8.82
C VAL A 188 9.38 20.78 -9.87
N GLY A 189 8.87 19.55 -9.85
CA GLY A 189 7.83 19.08 -10.75
C GLY A 189 7.31 17.70 -10.36
N ALA A 190 6.13 17.34 -10.85
CA ALA A 190 5.54 16.03 -10.66
C ALA A 190 4.75 15.56 -11.89
N ASP A 191 4.67 14.25 -12.06
CA ASP A 191 3.90 13.55 -13.08
C ASP A 191 3.05 12.45 -12.40
N PRO A 192 1.76 12.72 -12.11
CA PRO A 192 0.87 11.74 -11.49
C PRO A 192 0.68 10.48 -12.33
N ASP A 193 0.67 10.60 -13.66
CA ASP A 193 0.42 9.49 -14.59
C ASP A 193 1.53 8.41 -14.54
N SER A 194 2.78 8.78 -14.25
CA SER A 194 3.90 7.84 -14.03
C SER A 194 4.28 7.62 -12.56
N ASP A 195 3.54 8.25 -11.63
CA ASP A 195 3.86 8.33 -10.21
C ASP A 195 5.32 8.77 -9.92
N LEU A 196 5.81 9.81 -10.61
CA LEU A 196 7.15 10.36 -10.39
C LEU A 196 7.11 11.84 -9.96
N ALA A 197 8.04 12.23 -9.10
CA ALA A 197 8.25 13.62 -8.71
C ALA A 197 9.74 13.95 -8.51
N VAL A 198 10.05 15.24 -8.64
CA VAL A 198 11.38 15.81 -8.37
C VAL A 198 11.26 16.91 -7.33
N VAL A 199 12.14 16.85 -6.33
CA VAL A 199 12.33 17.92 -5.33
C VAL A 199 13.78 18.39 -5.37
N LYS A 200 14.03 19.64 -4.94
CA LYS A 200 15.35 20.28 -4.91
C LYS A 200 15.78 20.46 -3.45
N VAL A 201 16.95 19.92 -3.10
CA VAL A 201 17.68 20.28 -1.88
C VAL A 201 18.77 21.31 -2.20
N ASP A 202 19.18 22.10 -1.22
CA ASP A 202 20.34 23.00 -1.35
C ASP A 202 21.51 22.46 -0.52
N LEU A 203 22.45 21.79 -1.19
CA LEU A 203 23.63 21.17 -0.62
C LEU A 203 24.84 21.31 -1.57
N PRO A 204 26.08 21.33 -1.05
CA PRO A 204 27.29 21.26 -1.85
C PRO A 204 27.36 20.04 -2.78
N ALA A 205 27.94 20.24 -3.97
CA ALA A 205 28.03 19.23 -5.03
C ALA A 205 28.83 17.97 -4.65
N ASP A 206 29.72 18.08 -3.66
CA ASP A 206 30.54 17.00 -3.09
C ASP A 206 29.83 16.19 -2.00
N GLN A 207 28.65 16.62 -1.55
CA GLN A 207 27.76 15.89 -0.65
C GLN A 207 26.64 15.14 -1.39
N LEU A 208 26.59 15.28 -2.72
CA LEU A 208 25.55 14.72 -3.59
C LEU A 208 26.16 13.60 -4.45
N PHE A 209 25.62 12.39 -4.34
CA PHE A 209 26.13 11.21 -5.02
C PHE A 209 25.09 10.66 -6.02
N PRO A 210 25.10 11.10 -7.30
CA PRO A 210 24.12 10.67 -8.29
C PRO A 210 24.12 9.16 -8.53
N VAL A 211 22.93 8.59 -8.73
CA VAL A 211 22.79 7.20 -9.19
C VAL A 211 23.21 7.04 -10.66
N THR A 212 23.61 5.82 -11.03
CA THR A 212 23.75 5.42 -12.44
C THR A 212 22.48 4.67 -12.86
N LEU A 213 21.81 5.08 -13.94
CA LEU A 213 20.72 4.29 -14.54
C LEU A 213 21.29 3.16 -15.41
N ALA A 214 20.61 2.01 -15.42
CA ALA A 214 20.70 1.00 -16.47
C ALA A 214 19.46 1.09 -17.39
N ASP A 215 19.49 0.45 -18.56
CA ASP A 215 18.35 0.40 -19.49
C ASP A 215 17.36 -0.71 -19.07
N SER A 216 16.18 -0.31 -18.57
CA SER A 216 15.14 -1.25 -18.16
C SER A 216 14.53 -2.06 -19.31
N THR A 217 14.65 -1.62 -20.57
CA THR A 217 14.12 -2.39 -21.72
C THR A 217 14.88 -3.70 -21.95
N GLN A 218 16.11 -3.80 -21.41
CA GLN A 218 16.94 -5.01 -21.49
C GLN A 218 16.72 -5.97 -20.30
N VAL A 219 15.97 -5.54 -19.28
CA VAL A 219 15.66 -6.33 -18.08
C VAL A 219 14.68 -7.46 -18.43
N LYS A 220 14.88 -8.63 -17.82
CA LYS A 220 14.14 -9.86 -18.13
C LYS A 220 13.72 -10.56 -16.84
N PRO A 221 12.60 -11.32 -16.85
CA PRO A 221 12.24 -12.17 -15.73
C PRO A 221 13.38 -13.10 -15.31
N GLY A 222 13.61 -13.24 -14.01
CA GLY A 222 14.75 -13.96 -13.43
C GLY A 222 16.04 -13.13 -13.29
N ALA A 223 16.07 -11.86 -13.73
CA ALA A 223 17.16 -10.95 -13.38
C ALA A 223 17.13 -10.60 -11.89
N LEU A 224 18.31 -10.52 -11.24
CA LEU A 224 18.44 -10.08 -9.85
C LEU A 224 17.95 -8.63 -9.72
N SER A 225 17.14 -8.36 -8.69
CA SER A 225 16.65 -7.03 -8.36
C SER A 225 16.87 -6.72 -6.89
N ILE A 226 17.50 -5.59 -6.61
CA ILE A 226 17.84 -5.10 -5.28
C ILE A 226 17.05 -3.82 -5.04
N ALA A 227 16.08 -3.84 -4.14
CA ALA A 227 15.37 -2.63 -3.72
C ALA A 227 16.10 -2.00 -2.54
N LEU A 228 16.37 -0.70 -2.61
CA LEU A 228 16.96 0.06 -1.51
C LEU A 228 16.15 1.33 -1.27
N GLY A 229 15.61 1.43 -0.05
CA GLY A 229 15.08 2.67 0.50
C GLY A 229 15.87 3.09 1.73
N ASN A 230 15.64 4.32 2.18
CA ASN A 230 15.98 4.77 3.51
C ASN A 230 14.65 5.08 4.24
N PRO A 231 13.96 4.05 4.78
CA PRO A 231 12.80 4.28 5.63
C PRO A 231 13.26 4.88 6.98
N PHE A 232 12.55 5.92 7.43
CA PHE A 232 12.71 6.55 8.75
C PHE A 232 14.07 7.23 9.05
N GLY A 233 15.06 7.22 8.15
CA GLY A 233 16.35 7.87 8.37
C GLY A 233 17.30 7.08 9.28
N LEU A 234 17.10 5.76 9.41
CA LEU A 234 17.87 4.85 10.25
C LEU A 234 18.39 3.70 9.37
N ASP A 235 19.66 3.78 8.94
CA ASP A 235 20.41 2.81 8.13
C ASP A 235 19.60 2.00 7.08
N GLY A 236 19.70 2.43 5.81
CA GLY A 236 18.79 2.06 4.72
C GLY A 236 18.38 0.58 4.60
N SER A 237 17.08 0.37 4.33
CA SER A 237 16.50 -0.97 4.17
C SER A 237 16.75 -1.50 2.76
N MET A 238 17.68 -2.45 2.65
CA MET A 238 17.90 -3.22 1.44
C MET A 238 17.07 -4.51 1.45
N THR A 239 16.32 -4.77 0.37
CA THR A 239 15.65 -6.05 0.12
C THR A 239 16.08 -6.60 -1.25
N VAL A 240 16.14 -7.92 -1.38
CA VAL A 240 16.71 -8.60 -2.55
C VAL A 240 15.74 -9.66 -3.03
N GLY A 241 15.63 -9.79 -4.35
CA GLY A 241 14.79 -10.76 -5.04
C GLY A 241 15.09 -10.79 -6.54
N PHE A 242 14.10 -11.12 -7.34
CA PHE A 242 14.17 -11.20 -8.79
C PHE A 242 13.03 -10.45 -9.46
N ILE A 243 13.27 -10.00 -10.69
CA ILE A 243 12.22 -9.53 -11.58
C ILE A 243 11.33 -10.71 -11.94
N SER A 244 10.05 -10.64 -11.56
CA SER A 244 9.05 -11.69 -11.82
C SER A 244 8.37 -11.50 -13.19
N ALA A 245 8.18 -10.24 -13.61
CA ALA A 245 7.56 -9.87 -14.88
C ALA A 245 7.98 -8.45 -15.32
N VAL A 246 7.76 -8.13 -16.59
CA VAL A 246 7.98 -6.81 -17.22
C VAL A 246 6.82 -6.51 -18.18
N GLY A 247 6.69 -5.27 -18.67
CA GLY A 247 5.70 -4.95 -19.71
C GLY A 247 4.25 -4.95 -19.24
N ARG A 248 3.98 -4.79 -17.94
CA ARG A 248 2.62 -4.66 -17.40
C ARG A 248 2.19 -3.21 -17.35
N VAL A 249 0.90 -2.96 -17.61
CA VAL A 249 0.24 -1.70 -17.26
C VAL A 249 -0.45 -1.89 -15.90
N VAL A 250 -0.28 -0.94 -14.98
CA VAL A 250 -0.86 -1.03 -13.63
C VAL A 250 -1.45 0.33 -13.21
N PRO A 251 -2.70 0.38 -12.67
CA PRO A 251 -3.30 1.61 -12.15
C PRO A 251 -2.44 2.30 -11.08
N THR A 252 -2.31 3.63 -11.16
CA THR A 252 -1.68 4.41 -10.06
C THR A 252 -2.56 4.43 -8.81
N ASP A 253 -3.87 4.27 -8.99
CA ASP A 253 -4.90 4.14 -7.96
C ASP A 253 -5.65 2.82 -8.21
N PRO A 254 -5.45 1.79 -7.37
CA PRO A 254 -6.14 0.51 -7.52
C PRO A 254 -7.57 0.51 -6.96
N GLU A 255 -8.00 1.54 -6.22
CA GLU A 255 -9.39 1.65 -5.74
C GLU A 255 -10.30 2.34 -6.76
N ALA A 256 -9.72 3.12 -7.70
CA ALA A 256 -10.43 3.67 -8.86
C ALA A 256 -10.95 2.62 -9.87
N GLY A 257 -10.60 1.33 -9.70
CA GLY A 257 -11.15 0.22 -10.48
C GLY A 257 -10.83 0.27 -11.98
N PRO A 258 -11.72 -0.20 -12.87
CA PRO A 258 -11.50 -0.16 -14.32
C PRO A 258 -11.54 1.27 -14.89
N ASP A 259 -12.09 2.24 -14.15
CA ASP A 259 -12.13 3.67 -14.50
C ASP A 259 -10.90 4.45 -14.01
N ALA A 260 -9.84 3.75 -13.58
CA ALA A 260 -8.58 4.35 -13.16
C ALA A 260 -8.01 5.30 -14.23
N ARG A 261 -8.04 6.60 -13.93
CA ARG A 261 -7.66 7.68 -14.86
C ARG A 261 -6.22 7.61 -15.35
N TYR A 262 -5.35 6.99 -14.55
CA TYR A 262 -3.92 6.97 -14.70
C TYR A 262 -3.38 5.57 -14.48
N THR A 263 -2.45 5.15 -15.33
CA THR A 263 -1.80 3.84 -15.28
C THR A 263 -0.32 4.02 -15.58
N ILE A 264 0.53 3.37 -14.79
CA ILE A 264 1.97 3.30 -15.04
C ILE A 264 2.21 2.17 -16.06
N PRO A 265 2.82 2.46 -17.22
CA PRO A 265 3.12 1.45 -18.21
C PRO A 265 4.45 0.73 -17.93
N ASP A 266 4.66 -0.39 -18.62
CA ASP A 266 5.91 -1.18 -18.63
C ASP A 266 6.45 -1.65 -17.26
N VAL A 267 5.66 -1.62 -16.17
CA VAL A 267 6.21 -1.75 -14.82
C VAL A 267 7.00 -3.04 -14.60
N LEU A 268 8.13 -2.89 -13.90
CA LEU A 268 8.94 -4.02 -13.46
C LEU A 268 8.25 -4.64 -12.24
N GLN A 269 7.72 -5.86 -12.37
CA GLN A 269 7.29 -6.63 -11.21
C GLN A 269 8.51 -7.32 -10.58
N THR A 270 8.64 -7.22 -9.26
CA THR A 270 9.67 -7.92 -8.48
C THR A 270 9.05 -8.70 -7.32
N ASP A 271 9.72 -9.78 -6.88
CA ASP A 271 9.42 -10.44 -5.61
C ASP A 271 10.26 -9.89 -4.42
N ALA A 272 11.23 -9.01 -4.70
CA ALA A 272 11.98 -8.28 -3.68
C ALA A 272 10.99 -7.47 -2.82
N PRO A 273 10.98 -7.63 -1.47
CA PRO A 273 9.98 -6.98 -0.62
C PRO A 273 9.97 -5.44 -0.74
N ILE A 274 8.95 -4.92 -1.42
CA ILE A 274 8.60 -3.49 -1.44
C ILE A 274 7.58 -3.23 -0.34
N ASN A 275 8.03 -2.56 0.72
CA ASN A 275 7.22 -2.15 1.87
C ASN A 275 7.16 -0.61 1.96
N PRO A 276 6.19 -0.04 2.71
CA PRO A 276 6.13 1.41 2.96
C PRO A 276 7.48 1.96 3.44
N GLY A 277 7.93 3.04 2.81
CA GLY A 277 9.26 3.62 3.05
C GLY A 277 10.33 3.24 2.01
N ASN A 278 10.17 2.14 1.26
CA ASN A 278 10.99 1.85 0.08
C ASN A 278 10.46 2.51 -1.20
N SER A 279 9.17 2.92 -1.21
CA SER A 279 8.57 3.73 -2.28
C SER A 279 9.39 4.99 -2.55
N GLY A 280 9.66 5.29 -3.82
CA GLY A 280 10.47 6.43 -4.25
C GLY A 280 11.98 6.22 -4.14
N GLY A 281 12.45 5.10 -3.57
CA GLY A 281 13.85 4.71 -3.53
C GLY A 281 14.35 4.17 -4.87
N VAL A 282 15.26 3.20 -4.84
CA VAL A 282 15.80 2.58 -6.07
C VAL A 282 15.51 1.09 -6.14
N LEU A 283 15.21 0.61 -7.34
CA LEU A 283 15.33 -0.79 -7.73
C LEU A 283 16.54 -0.90 -8.65
N ALA A 284 17.53 -1.71 -8.27
CA ALA A 284 18.83 -1.80 -8.93
C ALA A 284 19.17 -3.23 -9.39
N ASP A 285 20.06 -3.31 -10.39
CA ASP A 285 20.70 -4.54 -10.82
C ASP A 285 21.80 -5.01 -9.84
N GLY A 286 22.40 -6.18 -10.10
CA GLY A 286 23.53 -6.72 -9.33
C GLY A 286 24.85 -5.94 -9.40
N GLN A 287 24.92 -4.84 -10.17
CA GLN A 287 26.04 -3.90 -10.20
C GLN A 287 25.70 -2.60 -9.44
N GLY A 288 24.49 -2.48 -8.90
CA GLY A 288 23.97 -1.26 -8.27
C GLY A 288 23.68 -0.16 -9.29
N ASN A 289 23.24 -0.49 -10.50
CA ASN A 289 22.70 0.47 -11.46
C ASN A 289 21.16 0.43 -11.38
N VAL A 290 20.51 1.58 -11.38
CA VAL A 290 19.06 1.70 -11.16
C VAL A 290 18.30 1.30 -12.42
N ILE A 291 17.47 0.26 -12.30
CA ILE A 291 16.56 -0.25 -13.31
C ILE A 291 15.12 0.26 -13.11
N GLY A 292 14.79 0.83 -11.95
CA GLY A 292 13.52 1.50 -11.72
C GLY A 292 13.37 2.16 -10.34
N VAL A 293 12.21 2.76 -10.10
CA VAL A 293 11.81 3.38 -8.82
C VAL A 293 10.68 2.55 -8.21
N PRO A 294 10.85 1.90 -7.05
CA PRO A 294 9.78 1.14 -6.41
C PRO A 294 8.59 2.04 -6.15
N THR A 295 7.39 1.60 -6.54
CA THR A 295 6.12 2.29 -6.29
C THR A 295 5.14 1.35 -5.60
N GLN A 296 4.28 1.90 -4.75
CA GLN A 296 3.35 1.12 -3.93
C GLN A 296 2.05 0.87 -4.70
N ILE A 297 1.91 -0.33 -5.27
CA ILE A 297 0.64 -0.74 -5.91
C ILE A 297 0.24 -2.17 -5.52
N VAL A 298 -1.03 -2.32 -5.12
CA VAL A 298 -1.74 -3.57 -4.78
C VAL A 298 -0.98 -4.49 -3.79
N SER A 299 -1.20 -4.22 -2.49
CA SER A 299 -1.20 -5.26 -1.46
C SER A 299 -2.41 -5.05 -0.55
N SER A 300 -3.23 -6.09 -0.39
CA SER A 300 -4.43 -6.08 0.45
C SER A 300 -4.15 -6.10 1.96
N VAL A 301 -2.87 -6.11 2.35
CA VAL A 301 -2.40 -6.16 3.74
C VAL A 301 -1.40 -5.06 4.08
N GLY A 302 -1.07 -4.17 3.13
CA GLY A 302 -0.13 -3.05 3.32
C GLY A 302 1.36 -3.43 3.40
N THR A 303 1.70 -4.71 3.23
CA THR A 303 3.06 -5.26 3.20
C THR A 303 3.28 -6.11 1.95
N SER A 304 4.53 -6.32 1.52
CA SER A 304 4.78 -7.15 0.33
C SER A 304 4.30 -8.59 0.51
N ALA A 305 3.45 -9.03 -0.40
CA ALA A 305 3.01 -10.43 -0.53
C ALA A 305 3.90 -11.26 -1.48
N GLY A 306 5.15 -10.83 -1.71
CA GLY A 306 6.01 -11.36 -2.78
C GLY A 306 5.67 -10.81 -4.17
N ILE A 307 4.95 -9.69 -4.21
CA ILE A 307 4.64 -8.92 -5.42
C ILE A 307 4.85 -7.45 -5.08
N GLY A 308 5.78 -6.81 -5.76
CA GLY A 308 5.99 -5.36 -5.77
C GLY A 308 6.22 -4.86 -7.20
N PHE A 309 6.09 -3.55 -7.40
CA PHE A 309 6.22 -2.91 -8.72
C PHE A 309 7.22 -1.76 -8.67
N ALA A 310 7.84 -1.46 -9.82
CA ALA A 310 8.69 -0.30 -9.99
C ALA A 310 8.48 0.39 -11.34
N VAL A 311 8.50 1.73 -11.32
CA VAL A 311 8.52 2.57 -12.52
C VAL A 311 9.84 2.35 -13.25
N PRO A 312 9.87 1.88 -14.51
CA PRO A 312 11.12 1.50 -15.17
C PRO A 312 12.03 2.68 -15.46
N SER A 313 13.35 2.48 -15.42
CA SER A 313 14.35 3.54 -15.70
C SER A 313 14.22 4.16 -17.09
N ALA A 314 13.69 3.42 -18.08
CA ALA A 314 13.33 3.95 -19.40
C ALA A 314 12.24 5.05 -19.33
N ILE A 315 11.30 4.98 -18.38
CA ILE A 315 10.33 6.05 -18.12
C ILE A 315 11.00 7.18 -17.32
N VAL A 316 11.71 6.85 -16.25
CA VAL A 316 12.42 7.82 -15.38
C VAL A 316 13.33 8.74 -16.20
N SER A 317 14.09 8.17 -17.14
CA SER A 317 15.02 8.92 -18.01
C SER A 317 14.35 9.89 -18.99
N LYS A 318 13.04 9.72 -19.29
CA LYS A 318 12.24 10.70 -20.04
C LYS A 318 11.57 11.73 -19.12
N VAL A 319 10.93 11.27 -18.06
CA VAL A 319 10.08 12.09 -17.18
C VAL A 319 10.92 13.06 -16.36
N VAL A 320 11.98 12.59 -15.69
CA VAL A 320 12.75 13.41 -14.75
C VAL A 320 13.40 14.65 -15.39
N PRO A 321 14.02 14.57 -16.59
CA PRO A 321 14.50 15.78 -17.29
C PRO A 321 13.40 16.79 -17.63
N ALA A 322 12.18 16.35 -17.95
CA ALA A 322 11.04 17.22 -18.22
C ALA A 322 10.50 17.88 -16.95
N LEU A 323 10.42 17.13 -15.83
CA LEU A 323 10.09 17.66 -14.51
C LEU A 323 11.09 18.73 -14.07
N ILE A 324 12.40 18.48 -14.23
CA ILE A 324 13.47 19.44 -13.90
C ILE A 324 13.41 20.72 -14.76
N SER A 325 13.02 20.61 -16.04
CA SER A 325 13.06 21.74 -16.98
C SER A 325 11.75 22.52 -17.13
N THR A 326 10.59 21.90 -16.86
CA THR A 326 9.26 22.51 -17.10
C THR A 326 8.25 22.30 -15.97
N GLY A 327 8.60 21.55 -14.92
CA GLY A 327 7.72 21.22 -13.80
C GLY A 327 6.68 20.12 -14.06
N ARG A 328 6.56 19.63 -15.30
CA ARG A 328 5.62 18.58 -15.72
C ARG A 328 6.23 17.69 -16.81
N TYR A 329 5.56 16.59 -17.12
CA TYR A 329 5.82 15.80 -18.32
C TYR A 329 4.54 15.75 -19.16
N GLU A 330 4.67 15.78 -20.49
CA GLU A 330 3.54 15.73 -21.40
C GLU A 330 3.54 14.36 -22.09
N HIS A 331 2.52 13.56 -21.81
CA HIS A 331 2.42 12.19 -22.32
C HIS A 331 1.99 12.16 -23.78
N ALA A 332 2.62 11.30 -24.58
CA ALA A 332 2.18 11.02 -25.93
C ALA A 332 0.78 10.37 -25.94
N TYR A 333 -0.01 10.67 -26.98
CA TYR A 333 -1.42 10.31 -27.05
C TYR A 333 -1.85 9.91 -28.45
N LEU A 334 -2.58 8.80 -28.54
CA LEU A 334 -3.28 8.36 -29.74
C LEU A 334 -4.73 8.88 -29.77
N GLY A 335 -5.42 8.82 -28.63
CA GLY A 335 -6.83 9.17 -28.50
C GLY A 335 -7.78 8.03 -28.88
N ILE A 336 -7.48 6.84 -28.40
CA ILE A 336 -8.36 5.66 -28.48
C ILE A 336 -8.71 5.17 -27.08
N LYS A 337 -9.83 4.45 -26.98
CA LYS A 337 -10.09 3.45 -25.93
C LYS A 337 -10.23 2.09 -26.61
N GLY A 338 -9.99 1.00 -25.88
CA GLY A 338 -10.05 -0.34 -26.46
C GLY A 338 -9.73 -1.42 -25.45
N GLY A 339 -9.39 -2.59 -25.96
CA GLY A 339 -9.01 -3.74 -25.13
C GLY A 339 -8.19 -4.76 -25.92
N SER A 340 -7.67 -5.77 -25.23
CA SER A 340 -6.86 -6.82 -25.84
C SER A 340 -7.72 -7.75 -26.69
N LEU A 341 -7.28 -8.07 -27.92
CA LEU A 341 -8.00 -9.01 -28.79
C LEU A 341 -7.87 -10.45 -28.28
N VAL A 342 -8.84 -10.89 -27.48
CA VAL A 342 -9.00 -12.28 -27.03
C VAL A 342 -9.58 -13.18 -28.13
N PRO A 343 -9.42 -14.52 -28.08
CA PRO A 343 -9.83 -15.43 -29.16
C PRO A 343 -11.29 -15.30 -29.60
N GLU A 344 -12.22 -15.14 -28.66
CA GLU A 344 -13.65 -15.02 -28.98
C GLU A 344 -13.99 -13.68 -29.68
N LEU A 345 -13.29 -12.58 -29.34
CA LEU A 345 -13.38 -11.33 -30.10
C LEU A 345 -12.80 -11.49 -31.50
N ALA A 346 -11.65 -12.15 -31.66
CA ALA A 346 -11.06 -12.42 -32.97
C ALA A 346 -12.02 -13.20 -33.87
N LYS A 347 -12.64 -14.25 -33.32
CA LYS A 347 -13.67 -15.09 -33.95
C LYS A 347 -14.95 -14.32 -34.30
N ALA A 348 -15.45 -13.45 -33.42
CA ALA A 348 -16.56 -12.55 -33.71
C ALA A 348 -16.23 -11.49 -34.79
N MET A 349 -14.96 -11.10 -34.91
CA MET A 349 -14.42 -10.27 -35.99
C MET A 349 -14.09 -11.06 -37.27
N LYS A 350 -14.28 -12.38 -37.28
CA LYS A 350 -13.94 -13.31 -38.39
C LYS A 350 -12.44 -13.33 -38.74
N LEU A 351 -11.60 -13.00 -37.75
CA LEU A 351 -10.15 -13.15 -37.79
C LEU A 351 -9.75 -14.57 -37.33
N PRO A 352 -8.53 -15.03 -37.65
CA PRO A 352 -7.98 -16.24 -37.04
C PRO A 352 -7.99 -16.19 -35.50
N GLU A 353 -8.33 -17.30 -34.84
CA GLU A 353 -8.44 -17.38 -33.37
C GLU A 353 -7.10 -17.15 -32.64
N ASN A 354 -5.98 -17.24 -33.36
CA ASN A 354 -4.63 -16.93 -32.89
C ASN A 354 -4.19 -15.48 -33.17
N THR A 355 -5.01 -14.64 -33.80
CA THR A 355 -4.73 -13.20 -33.95
C THR A 355 -4.74 -12.52 -32.58
N ARG A 356 -3.79 -11.60 -32.37
CA ARG A 356 -3.58 -10.85 -31.12
C ARG A 356 -3.28 -9.39 -31.46
N GLY A 357 -3.35 -8.52 -30.46
CA GLY A 357 -3.18 -7.07 -30.62
C GLY A 357 -4.17 -6.26 -29.77
N ALA A 358 -4.24 -4.97 -30.05
CA ALA A 358 -5.13 -4.01 -29.40
C ALA A 358 -6.35 -3.73 -30.29
N LEU A 359 -7.55 -4.14 -29.87
CA LEU A 359 -8.80 -3.78 -30.53
C LEU A 359 -9.14 -2.31 -30.22
N VAL A 360 -9.31 -1.50 -31.26
CA VAL A 360 -9.76 -0.11 -31.13
C VAL A 360 -11.28 -0.10 -30.91
N GLY A 361 -11.71 0.17 -29.68
CA GLY A 361 -13.14 0.19 -29.32
C GLY A 361 -13.80 1.53 -29.64
N GLU A 362 -13.20 2.63 -29.18
CA GLU A 362 -13.68 3.99 -29.36
C GLU A 362 -12.52 4.89 -29.81
N ILE A 363 -12.80 5.88 -30.65
CA ILE A 363 -11.85 6.92 -31.05
C ILE A 363 -12.37 8.26 -30.56
N MET A 364 -11.52 9.02 -29.88
CA MET A 364 -11.84 10.36 -29.41
C MET A 364 -11.87 11.35 -30.59
N PRO A 365 -12.91 12.17 -30.75
CA PRO A 365 -12.94 13.21 -31.79
C PRO A 365 -11.75 14.15 -31.74
N ASP A 366 -11.29 14.63 -32.90
CA ASP A 366 -10.13 15.51 -33.07
C ASP A 366 -8.79 14.93 -32.56
N SER A 367 -8.74 13.65 -32.22
CA SER A 367 -7.50 12.97 -31.80
C SER A 367 -6.53 12.71 -32.96
N PRO A 368 -5.25 12.40 -32.67
CA PRO A 368 -4.33 11.82 -33.65
C PRO A 368 -4.90 10.61 -34.39
N SER A 369 -5.56 9.67 -33.69
CA SER A 369 -6.16 8.48 -34.30
C SER A 369 -7.34 8.78 -35.22
N ASP A 370 -8.17 9.77 -34.87
CA ASP A 370 -9.26 10.28 -35.71
C ASP A 370 -8.70 10.91 -37.00
N LYS A 371 -7.71 11.79 -36.85
CA LYS A 371 -7.01 12.48 -37.95
C LYS A 371 -6.24 11.52 -38.87
N ALA A 372 -5.72 10.43 -38.34
CA ALA A 372 -5.08 9.35 -39.10
C ALA A 372 -6.08 8.41 -39.79
N GLY A 373 -7.39 8.54 -39.53
CA GLY A 373 -8.43 7.72 -40.14
C GLY A 373 -8.43 6.27 -39.64
N LEU A 374 -8.11 6.04 -38.36
CA LEU A 374 -8.40 4.77 -37.68
C LEU A 374 -9.92 4.60 -37.49
N ARG A 375 -10.37 3.40 -37.12
CA ARG A 375 -11.78 3.06 -36.90
C ARG A 375 -11.97 2.32 -35.58
N GLY A 376 -12.87 2.84 -34.75
CA GLY A 376 -13.39 2.10 -33.60
C GLY A 376 -14.36 0.99 -34.02
N SER A 377 -14.72 0.12 -33.07
CA SER A 377 -15.74 -0.92 -33.24
C SER A 377 -17.05 -0.36 -33.80
N ASP A 378 -17.59 -1.04 -34.81
CA ASP A 378 -18.74 -0.56 -35.62
C ASP A 378 -20.08 -1.21 -35.24
N ARG A 379 -20.05 -2.25 -34.39
CA ARG A 379 -21.23 -3.04 -34.00
C ARG A 379 -21.05 -3.68 -32.63
N GLU A 380 -22.18 -3.93 -31.97
CA GLU A 380 -22.24 -4.74 -30.75
C GLU A 380 -22.49 -6.22 -31.12
N THR A 381 -21.99 -7.14 -30.30
CA THR A 381 -22.31 -8.57 -30.36
C THR A 381 -22.38 -9.15 -28.94
N GLU A 382 -22.97 -10.33 -28.79
CA GLU A 382 -23.07 -11.03 -27.51
C GLU A 382 -22.04 -12.17 -27.47
N ILE A 383 -21.24 -12.24 -26.40
CA ILE A 383 -20.30 -13.33 -26.11
C ILE A 383 -20.52 -13.74 -24.65
N ASP A 384 -20.79 -15.02 -24.40
CA ASP A 384 -21.06 -15.59 -23.07
C ASP A 384 -22.14 -14.86 -22.23
N GLY A 385 -23.04 -14.13 -22.89
CA GLY A 385 -24.10 -13.31 -22.29
C GLY A 385 -23.73 -11.84 -22.06
N GLU A 386 -22.49 -11.44 -22.32
CA GLU A 386 -22.03 -10.05 -22.25
C GLU A 386 -22.05 -9.37 -23.62
N LYS A 387 -22.44 -8.08 -23.63
CA LYS A 387 -22.43 -7.22 -24.82
C LYS A 387 -21.04 -6.64 -25.03
N VAL A 388 -20.43 -6.92 -26.18
CA VAL A 388 -19.07 -6.47 -26.54
C VAL A 388 -19.05 -5.78 -27.89
N ASN A 389 -18.29 -4.69 -27.99
CA ASN A 389 -18.16 -3.89 -29.21
C ASN A 389 -17.05 -4.46 -30.10
N VAL A 390 -17.38 -4.84 -31.34
CA VAL A 390 -16.47 -5.45 -32.33
C VAL A 390 -16.52 -4.73 -33.67
N GLY A 391 -15.58 -5.04 -34.57
CA GLY A 391 -15.43 -4.35 -35.85
C GLY A 391 -14.27 -3.36 -35.79
N GLY A 392 -14.28 -2.34 -36.65
CA GLY A 392 -13.19 -1.36 -36.69
C GLY A 392 -11.82 -1.97 -36.99
N ASP A 393 -10.80 -1.44 -36.30
CA ASP A 393 -9.39 -1.83 -36.46
C ASP A 393 -8.84 -2.60 -35.25
N VAL A 394 -7.93 -3.55 -35.52
CA VAL A 394 -7.03 -4.11 -34.49
C VAL A 394 -5.61 -3.67 -34.79
N ILE A 395 -4.95 -2.98 -33.86
CA ILE A 395 -3.53 -2.63 -33.97
C ILE A 395 -2.69 -3.85 -33.59
N ILE A 396 -1.85 -4.33 -34.53
CA ILE A 396 -1.05 -5.56 -34.41
C ILE A 396 0.46 -5.32 -34.39
N ALA A 397 0.93 -4.12 -34.76
CA ALA A 397 2.30 -3.69 -34.50
C ALA A 397 2.41 -2.17 -34.31
N LEU A 398 3.45 -1.73 -33.60
CA LEU A 398 3.88 -0.34 -33.45
C LEU A 398 5.39 -0.30 -33.74
N GLU A 399 5.83 0.53 -34.70
CA GLU A 399 7.23 0.55 -35.19
C GLU A 399 7.84 -0.85 -35.40
N ASP A 400 7.10 -1.69 -36.14
CA ASP A 400 7.39 -3.09 -36.44
C ASP A 400 7.47 -4.04 -35.23
N GLN A 401 7.27 -3.56 -33.99
CA GLN A 401 7.15 -4.42 -32.80
C GLN A 401 5.76 -5.07 -32.75
N PRO A 402 5.64 -6.42 -32.79
CA PRO A 402 4.34 -7.08 -32.80
C PRO A 402 3.64 -7.00 -31.43
N LEU A 403 2.42 -6.46 -31.42
CA LEU A 403 1.60 -6.29 -30.23
C LEU A 403 0.70 -7.51 -30.01
N ARG A 404 0.59 -7.96 -28.75
CA ARG A 404 -0.24 -9.09 -28.35
C ARG A 404 -1.47 -8.67 -27.56
N SER A 405 -1.45 -7.49 -26.96
CA SER A 405 -2.48 -6.97 -26.06
C SER A 405 -2.64 -5.44 -26.22
N PHE A 406 -3.60 -4.86 -25.50
CA PHE A 406 -3.70 -3.40 -25.37
C PHE A 406 -2.62 -2.82 -24.45
N ASP A 407 -2.19 -3.57 -23.42
CA ASP A 407 -1.12 -3.19 -22.50
C ASP A 407 0.23 -3.10 -23.23
N ASP A 408 0.45 -3.95 -24.24
CA ASP A 408 1.60 -3.88 -25.15
C ASP A 408 1.59 -2.54 -25.90
N LEU A 409 0.44 -2.10 -26.43
CA LEU A 409 0.31 -0.83 -27.16
C LEU A 409 0.62 0.37 -26.25
N VAL A 410 0.11 0.35 -25.01
CA VAL A 410 0.35 1.41 -24.02
C VAL A 410 1.81 1.43 -23.57
N THR A 411 2.43 0.26 -23.39
CA THR A 411 3.85 0.07 -23.08
C THR A 411 4.76 0.60 -24.19
N GLU A 412 4.53 0.18 -25.44
CA GLU A 412 5.35 0.60 -26.57
C GLU A 412 5.13 2.07 -26.94
N LEU A 413 3.92 2.62 -26.74
CA LEU A 413 3.67 4.07 -26.83
C LEU A 413 4.44 4.85 -25.74
N ALA A 414 4.57 4.34 -24.52
CA ALA A 414 5.38 4.98 -23.49
C ALA A 414 6.90 4.91 -23.80
N ARG A 415 7.37 3.79 -24.37
CA ARG A 415 8.76 3.58 -24.78
C ARG A 415 9.17 4.40 -26.01
N HIS A 416 8.33 4.47 -27.04
CA HIS A 416 8.69 5.04 -28.34
C HIS A 416 7.94 6.32 -28.72
N GLY A 417 6.82 6.62 -28.08
CA GLY A 417 6.06 7.84 -28.35
C GLY A 417 6.83 9.12 -27.99
N VAL A 418 6.80 10.07 -28.93
CA VAL A 418 7.33 11.44 -28.79
C VAL A 418 6.31 12.40 -29.41
N ILE A 419 5.94 13.46 -28.68
CA ILE A 419 4.96 14.44 -29.15
C ILE A 419 5.51 15.18 -30.38
N GLY A 420 4.66 15.36 -31.39
CA GLY A 420 5.00 15.99 -32.67
C GLY A 420 5.78 15.10 -33.64
N GLN A 421 5.95 13.80 -33.34
CA GLN A 421 6.55 12.83 -34.27
C GLN A 421 5.49 11.88 -34.84
N PRO A 422 5.62 11.47 -36.11
CA PRO A 422 4.79 10.42 -36.69
C PRO A 422 5.15 9.06 -36.08
N LEU A 423 4.13 8.24 -35.82
CA LEU A 423 4.24 6.88 -35.33
C LEU A 423 3.53 5.93 -36.31
N LYS A 424 4.23 4.89 -36.79
CA LYS A 424 3.66 3.84 -37.64
C LYS A 424 2.98 2.77 -36.80
N LEU A 425 1.68 2.59 -37.06
CA LEU A 425 0.87 1.48 -36.56
C LEU A 425 0.53 0.54 -37.71
N THR A 426 0.80 -0.76 -37.56
CA THR A 426 0.26 -1.78 -38.45
C THR A 426 -1.06 -2.29 -37.87
N ILE A 427 -2.12 -2.24 -38.67
CA ILE A 427 -3.48 -2.63 -38.27
C ILE A 427 -4.03 -3.78 -39.11
N LEU A 428 -5.02 -4.49 -38.57
CA LEU A 428 -5.96 -5.31 -39.32
C LEU A 428 -7.29 -4.58 -39.43
N ARG A 429 -7.73 -4.33 -40.67
CA ARG A 429 -9.01 -3.71 -41.02
C ARG A 429 -9.71 -4.59 -42.06
N ASP A 430 -10.96 -4.98 -41.79
CA ASP A 430 -11.73 -5.91 -42.64
C ASP A 430 -10.95 -7.22 -42.95
N GLY A 431 -10.15 -7.70 -41.99
CA GLY A 431 -9.28 -8.88 -42.13
C GLY A 431 -8.01 -8.67 -42.98
N LYS A 432 -7.69 -7.43 -43.38
CA LYS A 432 -6.52 -7.09 -44.20
C LYS A 432 -5.53 -6.25 -43.41
N GLN A 433 -4.24 -6.56 -43.56
CA GLN A 433 -3.17 -5.75 -42.99
C GLN A 433 -3.03 -4.42 -43.73
N GLN A 434 -2.89 -3.32 -43.00
CA GLN A 434 -2.64 -1.97 -43.50
C GLN A 434 -1.68 -1.26 -42.54
N ASP A 435 -0.82 -0.38 -43.04
CA ASP A 435 -0.03 0.52 -42.20
C ASP A 435 -0.68 1.90 -42.17
N VAL A 436 -0.75 2.50 -40.97
CA VAL A 436 -1.32 3.82 -40.70
C VAL A 436 -0.29 4.63 -39.93
N THR A 437 0.00 5.86 -40.38
CA THR A 437 0.88 6.80 -39.67
C THR A 437 0.02 7.74 -38.83
N VAL A 438 0.37 7.90 -37.55
CA VAL A 438 -0.34 8.74 -36.59
C VAL A 438 0.61 9.82 -36.06
N ASP A 439 0.30 11.10 -36.30
CA ASP A 439 1.08 12.23 -35.77
C ASP A 439 0.76 12.44 -34.29
N LEU A 440 1.67 12.02 -33.39
CA LEU A 440 1.42 11.99 -31.95
C LEU A 440 1.23 13.40 -31.36
N ALA A 441 0.15 13.59 -30.61
CA ALA A 441 -0.12 14.80 -29.84
C ALA A 441 0.18 14.60 -28.34
N ALA A 442 0.20 15.70 -27.59
CA ALA A 442 0.12 15.67 -26.14
C ALA A 442 -1.26 15.15 -25.70
N ARG A 443 -1.30 14.38 -24.62
CA ARG A 443 -2.54 13.95 -23.94
C ARG A 443 -3.35 15.17 -23.50
N PRO A 444 -4.63 15.32 -23.89
CA PRO A 444 -5.47 16.41 -23.42
C PRO A 444 -5.57 16.41 -21.90
N SER A 445 -5.11 17.51 -21.28
CA SER A 445 -5.18 17.68 -19.83
C SER A 445 -6.61 18.05 -19.43
N ASN A 446 -7.33 17.14 -18.77
CA ASN A 446 -8.60 17.46 -18.10
C ASN A 446 -8.43 18.39 -16.87
N THR A 447 -7.19 18.83 -16.61
CA THR A 447 -6.82 19.84 -15.61
C THR A 447 -6.49 21.15 -16.33
N PRO A 448 -7.11 22.30 -15.96
CA PRO A 448 -6.69 23.60 -16.47
C PRO A 448 -5.22 23.92 -16.13
N ALA A 449 -4.56 24.70 -16.99
CA ALA A 449 -3.14 24.97 -16.86
C ALA A 449 -2.77 25.72 -15.55
N SER A 450 -1.96 25.06 -14.73
CA SER A 450 -1.13 25.63 -13.65
C SER A 450 -1.76 26.68 -12.72
N ALA A 451 -2.50 26.22 -11.71
CA ALA A 451 -2.54 26.86 -10.40
C ALA A 451 -1.57 26.13 -9.44
N PRO A 452 -0.94 26.80 -8.45
CA PRO A 452 -0.31 26.10 -7.34
C PRO A 452 -1.38 25.30 -6.58
N ALA A 453 -1.00 24.14 -6.04
CA ALA A 453 -1.93 23.11 -5.54
C ALA A 453 -3.08 23.69 -4.69
N THR A 454 -4.29 23.68 -5.25
CA THR A 454 -5.53 23.96 -4.53
C THR A 454 -5.76 22.87 -3.47
N PRO A 455 -6.05 23.19 -2.19
CA PRO A 455 -6.14 22.20 -1.10
C PRO A 455 -7.25 21.14 -1.22
N ASP A 456 -8.06 21.20 -2.28
CA ASP A 456 -9.33 20.49 -2.42
C ASP A 456 -9.22 19.14 -3.18
N ALA A 457 -8.00 18.75 -3.59
CA ALA A 457 -7.70 17.41 -4.08
C ALA A 457 -7.12 16.56 -2.94
N GLU A 458 -7.93 15.69 -2.32
CA GLU A 458 -7.49 14.79 -1.26
C GLU A 458 -6.48 13.75 -1.79
N PRO A 459 -5.27 13.60 -1.19
CA PRO A 459 -4.39 12.49 -1.50
C PRO A 459 -4.96 11.18 -0.94
N VAL A 460 -5.26 10.22 -1.82
CA VAL A 460 -5.65 8.86 -1.43
C VAL A 460 -4.43 8.12 -0.90
N LEU A 461 -4.17 8.28 0.40
CA LEU A 461 -3.16 7.54 1.16
C LEU A 461 -3.85 6.80 2.30
N GLY A 462 -4.35 5.60 1.99
CA GLY A 462 -4.94 4.64 2.92
C GLY A 462 -4.53 3.20 2.54
N PRO A 463 -4.50 2.25 3.50
CA PRO A 463 -4.15 0.86 3.24
C PRO A 463 -5.34 0.07 2.68
N ALA A 464 -5.35 -0.16 1.37
CA ALA A 464 -6.41 -0.86 0.65
C ALA A 464 -6.55 -2.36 1.00
N GLY A 465 -7.74 -2.93 0.78
CA GLY A 465 -7.91 -4.36 0.49
C GLY A 465 -8.51 -5.29 1.55
N GLY A 466 -9.26 -4.76 2.53
CA GLY A 466 -10.12 -5.57 3.40
C GLY A 466 -11.21 -4.73 4.04
N MET A 467 -12.18 -5.35 4.75
CA MET A 467 -13.08 -4.58 5.63
C MET A 467 -12.31 -4.06 6.83
N THR A 468 -11.73 -2.88 6.68
CA THR A 468 -11.01 -2.18 7.74
C THR A 468 -12.01 -1.65 8.76
N LEU A 469 -11.64 -1.74 10.04
CA LEU A 469 -12.34 -0.97 11.08
C LEU A 469 -12.03 0.54 10.97
N GLY A 470 -10.95 0.90 10.26
CA GLY A 470 -10.35 2.24 10.27
C GLY A 470 -9.63 2.56 11.58
N ILE A 471 -8.85 1.60 12.08
CA ILE A 471 -8.01 1.75 13.27
C ILE A 471 -6.53 1.54 12.94
N ALA A 472 -5.67 2.30 13.60
CA ALA A 472 -4.32 1.88 13.89
C ALA A 472 -4.30 1.22 15.28
N GLY A 473 -3.53 0.16 15.47
CA GLY A 473 -3.43 -0.52 16.75
C GLY A 473 -2.27 -1.48 16.84
N LEU A 474 -2.02 -1.96 18.06
CA LEU A 474 -0.86 -2.75 18.46
C LEU A 474 -1.29 -3.97 19.28
N ASP A 475 -0.58 -5.09 19.14
CA ASP A 475 -0.78 -6.26 20.00
C ASP A 475 -0.42 -5.93 21.45
N LEU A 476 -1.31 -6.24 22.40
CA LEU A 476 -1.11 -5.87 23.81
C LEU A 476 -0.06 -6.77 24.49
N THR A 477 1.19 -6.28 24.49
CA THR A 477 2.29 -6.83 25.29
C THR A 477 2.07 -6.59 26.78
N ALA A 478 2.80 -7.33 27.63
CA ALA A 478 2.72 -7.15 29.09
C ALA A 478 3.12 -5.73 29.54
N ASP A 479 4.13 -5.14 28.90
CA ASP A 479 4.56 -3.76 29.15
C ASP A 479 3.57 -2.71 28.65
N LEU A 480 2.92 -2.92 27.48
CA LEU A 480 1.83 -2.05 27.01
C LEU A 480 0.61 -2.11 27.95
N ALA A 481 0.26 -3.30 28.43
CA ALA A 481 -0.81 -3.47 29.41
C ALA A 481 -0.50 -2.72 30.71
N GLU A 482 0.70 -2.90 31.28
CA GLU A 482 1.14 -2.18 32.47
C GLU A 482 1.12 -0.66 32.29
N ALA A 483 1.66 -0.14 31.18
CA ALA A 483 1.68 1.29 30.89
C ALA A 483 0.29 1.89 30.62
N ALA A 484 -0.67 1.08 30.18
CA ALA A 484 -2.08 1.43 30.04
C ALA A 484 -2.88 1.31 31.37
N GLY A 485 -2.29 0.77 32.44
CA GLY A 485 -2.98 0.53 33.72
C GLY A 485 -3.84 -0.73 33.75
N LEU A 486 -3.52 -1.71 32.89
CA LEU A 486 -4.27 -2.95 32.67
C LEU A 486 -3.49 -4.18 33.19
N PRO A 487 -4.17 -5.34 33.43
CA PRO A 487 -3.50 -6.56 33.87
C PRO A 487 -2.45 -7.06 32.84
N LYS A 488 -1.25 -7.43 33.28
CA LYS A 488 -0.13 -7.82 32.38
C LYS A 488 -0.39 -9.08 31.55
N ASP A 489 -1.31 -9.92 32.03
CA ASP A 489 -1.78 -11.15 31.38
C ASP A 489 -2.88 -10.89 30.34
N LEU A 490 -3.48 -9.69 30.31
CA LEU A 490 -4.47 -9.30 29.32
C LEU A 490 -3.92 -9.44 27.89
N LYS A 491 -4.79 -9.84 26.96
CA LYS A 491 -4.54 -9.93 25.53
C LYS A 491 -5.63 -9.20 24.75
N GLY A 492 -5.28 -8.71 23.58
CA GLY A 492 -6.12 -7.83 22.77
C GLY A 492 -5.30 -6.88 21.92
N ILE A 493 -5.97 -5.95 21.24
CA ILE A 493 -5.35 -4.91 20.40
C ILE A 493 -5.58 -3.55 21.07
N LEU A 494 -4.51 -2.85 21.42
CA LEU A 494 -4.57 -1.44 21.81
C LEU A 494 -4.81 -0.57 20.57
N VAL A 495 -5.91 0.18 20.54
CA VAL A 495 -6.24 1.13 19.48
C VAL A 495 -5.45 2.42 19.70
N THR A 496 -4.45 2.67 18.85
CA THR A 496 -3.58 3.86 18.96
C THR A 496 -4.13 5.07 18.21
N ALA A 497 -4.82 4.87 17.08
CA ALA A 497 -5.48 5.93 16.34
C ALA A 497 -6.72 5.42 15.60
N ILE A 498 -7.58 6.34 15.17
CA ILE A 498 -8.81 6.08 14.41
C ILE A 498 -8.82 6.98 13.18
N GLU A 499 -9.26 6.43 12.06
CA GLU A 499 -9.50 7.13 10.81
C GLU A 499 -10.88 7.80 10.83
N ALA A 500 -10.93 9.12 10.59
CA ALA A 500 -12.18 9.88 10.64
C ALA A 500 -13.15 9.43 9.53
N GLY A 501 -14.42 9.22 9.88
CA GLY A 501 -15.46 8.70 8.99
C GLY A 501 -15.46 7.18 8.80
N SER A 502 -14.53 6.44 9.42
CA SER A 502 -14.46 4.97 9.38
C SER A 502 -15.59 4.27 10.14
N PRO A 503 -15.74 2.93 9.99
CA PRO A 503 -16.66 2.15 10.83
C PRO A 503 -16.36 2.28 12.34
N ALA A 504 -15.09 2.35 12.77
CA ALA A 504 -14.72 2.55 14.17
C ALA A 504 -15.08 3.95 14.70
N ASP A 505 -14.85 5.00 13.90
CA ASP A 505 -15.22 6.37 14.24
C ASP A 505 -16.74 6.50 14.41
N LYS A 506 -17.50 5.97 13.44
CA LYS A 506 -18.97 5.90 13.47
C LYS A 506 -19.51 5.07 14.64
N ALA A 507 -18.81 4.01 15.04
CA ALA A 507 -19.14 3.19 16.21
C ALA A 507 -18.63 3.76 17.55
N GLY A 508 -17.98 4.94 17.55
CA GLY A 508 -17.57 5.63 18.77
C GLY A 508 -16.41 4.96 19.52
N PHE A 509 -15.47 4.34 18.80
CA PHE A 509 -14.18 3.90 19.35
C PHE A 509 -13.34 5.09 19.85
N ARG A 510 -12.27 4.83 20.61
CA ARG A 510 -11.26 5.81 21.02
C ARG A 510 -9.85 5.35 20.69
N GLY A 511 -9.11 6.17 19.94
CA GLY A 511 -7.66 6.07 19.83
C GLY A 511 -6.97 6.65 21.08
N GLY A 512 -5.66 6.44 21.20
CA GLY A 512 -4.90 6.94 22.33
C GLY A 512 -4.60 8.43 22.26
N ASP A 513 -4.64 9.09 23.43
CA ASP A 513 -4.37 10.51 23.62
C ASP A 513 -2.96 10.78 24.16
N ARG A 514 -2.44 9.85 24.98
CA ARG A 514 -1.17 9.97 25.72
C ARG A 514 -0.02 9.25 25.01
N SER A 515 1.09 9.95 24.75
CA SER A 515 2.32 9.28 24.31
C SER A 515 2.82 8.26 25.34
N ALA A 516 3.38 7.14 24.87
CA ALA A 516 4.28 6.32 25.68
C ALA A 516 5.51 7.12 26.15
N ASP A 517 6.10 6.73 27.27
CA ASP A 517 7.38 7.24 27.75
C ASP A 517 8.57 6.53 27.08
N ALA A 518 9.73 7.19 27.09
CA ALA A 518 10.93 6.71 26.40
C ALA A 518 11.55 5.42 27.00
N ASP A 519 11.15 5.00 28.22
CA ASP A 519 11.66 3.77 28.84
C ASP A 519 10.71 2.58 28.63
N LEU A 520 9.43 2.82 28.35
CA LEU A 520 8.54 1.84 27.74
C LEU A 520 9.00 1.50 26.32
N LEU A 521 9.34 2.50 25.50
CA LEU A 521 9.71 2.27 24.10
C LEU A 521 10.98 1.43 23.93
N LYS A 522 11.91 1.46 24.90
CA LYS A 522 13.12 0.61 24.93
C LYS A 522 12.88 -0.84 25.36
N ARG A 523 11.71 -1.16 25.92
CA ARG A 523 11.37 -2.50 26.45
C ARG A 523 10.49 -3.33 25.51
N LEU A 524 9.87 -2.68 24.53
CA LEU A 524 9.04 -3.36 23.54
C LEU A 524 9.93 -4.09 22.52
N PRO A 525 9.51 -5.25 22.01
CA PRO A 525 10.37 -6.12 21.22
C PRO A 525 10.72 -5.50 19.87
N GLU A 526 12.02 -5.45 19.55
CA GLU A 526 12.51 -5.06 18.24
C GLU A 526 12.20 -6.16 17.21
N GLY A 527 11.21 -5.88 16.36
CA GLY A 527 10.91 -6.62 15.13
C GLY A 527 10.92 -5.67 13.92
N PRO A 528 10.82 -6.19 12.69
CA PRO A 528 10.95 -5.37 11.47
C PRO A 528 9.90 -4.26 11.35
N ASP A 529 8.73 -4.40 11.98
CA ASP A 529 7.68 -3.36 12.02
C ASP A 529 7.72 -2.46 13.27
N ALA A 530 8.60 -2.75 14.24
CA ALA A 530 8.50 -2.17 15.58
C ALA A 530 8.85 -0.67 15.63
N ALA A 531 9.94 -0.23 15.00
CA ALA A 531 10.42 1.15 15.12
C ALA A 531 9.37 2.21 14.72
N ALA A 532 8.57 1.93 13.68
CA ALA A 532 7.47 2.78 13.23
C ALA A 532 6.30 2.82 14.23
N GLN A 533 6.05 1.72 14.94
CA GLN A 533 5.05 1.66 16.01
C GLN A 533 5.52 2.44 17.25
N LEU A 534 6.81 2.37 17.59
CA LEU A 534 7.37 2.91 18.83
C LEU A 534 7.22 4.42 18.98
N GLN A 535 7.57 5.22 17.97
CA GLN A 535 7.37 6.68 18.06
C GLN A 535 5.89 7.12 18.00
N ALA A 536 4.98 6.17 17.72
CA ALA A 536 3.55 6.39 17.58
C ALA A 536 2.69 5.66 18.64
N VAL A 537 3.28 5.05 19.68
CA VAL A 537 2.51 4.39 20.75
C VAL A 537 1.68 5.43 21.50
N ARG A 538 0.37 5.43 21.23
CA ARG A 538 -0.63 6.21 21.95
C ARG A 538 -1.38 5.32 22.93
N LEU A 539 -1.14 5.54 24.21
CA LEU A 539 -1.86 4.93 25.33
C LEU A 539 -3.18 5.69 25.57
N GLY A 540 -4.10 5.08 26.32
CA GLY A 540 -5.40 5.69 26.67
C GLY A 540 -6.56 5.39 25.73
N GLY A 541 -6.28 4.78 24.57
CA GLY A 541 -7.28 4.28 23.64
C GLY A 541 -7.94 2.98 24.12
N ASP A 542 -8.93 2.53 23.36
CA ASP A 542 -9.63 1.27 23.62
C ASP A 542 -8.72 0.05 23.44
N VAL A 543 -8.97 -1.02 24.19
CA VAL A 543 -8.37 -2.34 23.93
C VAL A 543 -9.43 -3.31 23.44
N ILE A 544 -9.34 -3.73 22.17
CA ILE A 544 -10.23 -4.75 21.58
C ILE A 544 -9.87 -6.11 22.18
N THR A 545 -10.87 -6.82 22.73
CA THR A 545 -10.69 -8.12 23.40
C THR A 545 -11.55 -9.25 22.83
N ALA A 546 -12.64 -8.93 22.12
CA ALA A 546 -13.44 -9.92 21.39
C ALA A 546 -14.13 -9.30 20.16
N PHE A 547 -14.50 -10.17 19.21
CA PHE A 547 -15.17 -9.81 17.96
C PHE A 547 -16.26 -10.85 17.68
N ASN A 548 -17.50 -10.41 17.53
CA ASN A 548 -18.72 -11.24 17.54
C ASN A 548 -18.79 -12.24 18.72
N GLY A 549 -18.25 -11.83 19.88
CA GLY A 549 -18.17 -12.64 21.09
C GLY A 549 -17.01 -13.64 21.15
N GLU A 550 -16.31 -13.90 20.04
CA GLU A 550 -15.09 -14.70 20.04
C GLU A 550 -13.90 -13.86 20.53
N PRO A 551 -13.05 -14.36 21.45
CA PRO A 551 -11.84 -13.66 21.86
C PRO A 551 -10.93 -13.29 20.68
N VAL A 552 -10.21 -12.18 20.85
CA VAL A 552 -9.18 -11.70 19.92
C VAL A 552 -7.97 -11.32 20.75
N THR A 553 -6.80 -11.89 20.45
CA THR A 553 -5.56 -11.70 21.20
C THR A 553 -4.49 -10.93 20.43
N THR A 554 -4.57 -10.94 19.09
CA THR A 554 -3.64 -10.24 18.18
C THR A 554 -4.37 -9.50 17.05
N LEU A 555 -3.72 -8.49 16.48
CA LEU A 555 -4.17 -7.74 15.32
C LEU A 555 -4.25 -8.62 14.06
N ALA A 556 -3.41 -9.66 13.97
CA ALA A 556 -3.51 -10.69 12.94
C ALA A 556 -4.84 -11.48 13.05
N GLU A 557 -5.23 -11.89 14.26
CA GLU A 557 -6.53 -12.53 14.50
C GLU A 557 -7.70 -11.58 14.21
N LEU A 558 -7.60 -10.30 14.59
CA LEU A 558 -8.64 -9.30 14.29
C LEU A 558 -8.85 -9.16 12.78
N ARG A 559 -7.76 -9.03 12.01
CA ARG A 559 -7.79 -8.96 10.54
C ARG A 559 -8.34 -10.25 9.93
N ALA A 560 -7.96 -11.42 10.45
CA ALA A 560 -8.46 -12.72 9.99
C ALA A 560 -9.95 -12.99 10.31
N LYS A 561 -10.52 -12.28 11.30
CA LYS A 561 -11.98 -12.25 11.55
C LYS A 561 -12.68 -11.22 10.65
N LEU A 562 -12.11 -10.02 10.51
CA LEU A 562 -12.62 -8.96 9.62
C LEU A 562 -12.70 -9.38 8.15
N ALA A 563 -11.73 -10.15 7.66
CA ALA A 563 -11.72 -10.71 6.30
C ALA A 563 -12.87 -11.71 6.00
N LYS A 564 -13.73 -12.03 6.99
CA LYS A 564 -14.91 -12.90 6.84
C LYS A 564 -16.23 -12.13 6.97
N VAL A 565 -16.17 -10.81 7.14
CA VAL A 565 -17.35 -9.94 7.29
C VAL A 565 -17.93 -9.60 5.92
N THR A 566 -19.26 -9.64 5.81
CA THR A 566 -19.96 -9.32 4.57
C THR A 566 -20.43 -7.86 4.54
N VAL A 567 -20.50 -7.29 3.34
CA VAL A 567 -21.08 -5.95 3.12
C VAL A 567 -22.52 -5.89 3.66
N GLY A 568 -22.88 -4.77 4.28
CA GLY A 568 -24.20 -4.54 4.87
C GLY A 568 -24.44 -5.20 6.23
N SER A 569 -23.42 -5.84 6.83
CA SER A 569 -23.54 -6.49 8.15
C SER A 569 -23.13 -5.58 9.31
N THR A 570 -23.79 -5.78 10.45
CA THR A 570 -23.39 -5.23 11.75
C THR A 570 -22.62 -6.30 12.52
N VAL A 571 -21.41 -5.97 12.99
CA VAL A 571 -20.63 -6.83 13.89
C VAL A 571 -20.56 -6.22 15.29
N LYS A 572 -20.33 -7.06 16.29
CA LYS A 572 -20.25 -6.66 17.70
C LYS A 572 -18.81 -6.77 18.19
N VAL A 573 -18.16 -5.64 18.47
CA VAL A 573 -16.76 -5.59 18.91
C VAL A 573 -16.69 -5.24 20.39
N THR A 574 -16.06 -6.09 21.19
CA THR A 574 -15.94 -5.90 22.63
C THR A 574 -14.62 -5.21 22.95
N VAL A 575 -14.70 -4.06 23.61
CA VAL A 575 -13.55 -3.24 24.02
C VAL A 575 -13.47 -3.07 25.54
N LEU A 576 -12.25 -2.87 26.03
CA LEU A 576 -11.98 -2.30 27.35
C LEU A 576 -11.62 -0.82 27.17
N ARG A 577 -12.35 0.07 27.85
CA ARG A 577 -12.15 1.53 27.84
C ARG A 577 -11.93 1.99 29.28
N ALA A 578 -10.74 2.52 29.57
CA ALA A 578 -10.31 2.85 30.94
C ALA A 578 -10.51 1.70 31.97
N GLY A 579 -10.42 0.45 31.51
CA GLY A 579 -10.64 -0.76 32.33
C GLY A 579 -12.09 -1.28 32.35
N GLU A 580 -13.08 -0.49 31.92
CA GLU A 580 -14.47 -0.94 31.83
C GLU A 580 -14.75 -1.67 30.51
N LYS A 581 -15.46 -2.81 30.59
CA LYS A 581 -15.80 -3.64 29.43
C LYS A 581 -17.12 -3.18 28.81
N MET A 582 -17.08 -2.84 27.53
CA MET A 582 -18.26 -2.43 26.74
C MET A 582 -18.24 -3.07 25.35
N ASP A 583 -19.41 -3.14 24.72
CA ASP A 583 -19.57 -3.63 23.37
C ASP A 583 -19.98 -2.48 22.44
N LEU A 584 -19.33 -2.40 21.28
CA LEU A 584 -19.61 -1.42 20.23
C LEU A 584 -20.17 -2.16 19.00
N GLU A 585 -21.28 -1.67 18.46
CA GLU A 585 -21.86 -2.18 17.22
C GLU A 585 -21.27 -1.43 16.02
N VAL A 586 -20.62 -2.17 15.12
CA VAL A 586 -19.92 -1.63 13.96
C VAL A 586 -20.67 -2.05 12.70
N VAL A 587 -21.25 -1.07 12.01
CA VAL A 587 -21.96 -1.29 10.74
C VAL A 587 -20.99 -1.11 9.58
N PHE A 588 -20.85 -2.13 8.74
CA PHE A 588 -20.16 -2.00 7.46
C PHE A 588 -21.19 -1.68 6.37
N PRO A 589 -21.23 -0.44 5.84
CA PRO A 589 -22.26 -0.04 4.89
C PRO A 589 -22.12 -0.78 3.56
N ASN A 590 -23.22 -0.87 2.82
CA ASN A 590 -23.14 -1.06 1.37
C ASN A 590 -22.58 0.21 0.75
N THR A 591 -21.51 0.06 -0.03
CA THR A 591 -20.99 1.03 -0.99
C THR A 591 -21.87 1.04 -2.24
#